data_AF-A0A1V9YVZ7-F1
#
_entry.id   AF-A0A1V9YVZ7-F1
#
_cell.length_a   1.000
_cell.length_b   1.000
_cell.length_c   1.000
_cell.angle_alpha   90.00
_cell.angle_beta   90.00
_cell.angle_gamma   90.00
#
_symmetry.space_group_name_H-M   'P 1'
#
loop_
_entity.id
_entity.type
_entity.pdbx_description
1 polymer ?
#
loop_
_entity_poly.entity_id
_entity_poly.type
_entity_poly.pdbx_seq_one_letter_code
_entity_poly.pdbx_strand_id
1 'polypeptide(L)'
;MCTTASRETYLHLLLDCPFTQAVWHVIVCAMSAIGFYYPSSLEECLFGSPHLTRPWLRVAFAPVWPIVRACVWFTLWKARNDNIFRPDSPEATPESVARKAAFAIKIHLQHLVLEDPGDPSLVRLMLLLSRNQWARSNLVPEFLAHQVDP
;
A
#
# COMPACT_ATOMS: atom_id res chain seq x y z
N MET A 1 1.72 -3.35 19.10
CA MET A 1 1.83 -4.55 18.19
C MET A 1 1.40 -5.83 18.91
N CYS A 2 1.05 -6.92 18.21
CA CYS A 2 0.69 -8.18 18.88
C CYS A 2 1.88 -8.81 19.60
N THR A 3 1.74 -9.04 20.90
CA THR A 3 2.77 -9.59 21.80
C THR A 3 2.47 -11.03 22.22
N THR A 4 1.78 -11.81 21.37
CA THR A 4 1.37 -13.17 21.75
C THR A 4 2.59 -14.03 22.08
N ALA A 5 2.55 -14.71 23.23
CA ALA A 5 3.64 -15.55 23.76
C ALA A 5 3.94 -16.79 22.89
N SER A 6 3.11 -17.11 21.91
CA SER A 6 3.31 -18.20 20.94
C SER A 6 4.17 -17.75 19.76
N ARG A 7 4.83 -18.72 19.10
CA ARG A 7 5.54 -18.48 17.83
C ARG A 7 4.58 -17.89 16.80
N GLU A 8 4.94 -16.75 16.25
CA GLU A 8 4.20 -16.11 15.16
C GLU A 8 4.26 -16.97 13.89
N THR A 9 3.12 -17.15 13.24
CA THR A 9 2.98 -17.86 11.96
C THR A 9 2.85 -16.88 10.80
N TYR A 10 3.13 -17.31 9.57
CA TYR A 10 2.85 -16.48 8.38
C TYR A 10 1.37 -16.10 8.26
N LEU A 11 0.47 -17.00 8.65
CA LEU A 11 -0.97 -16.73 8.68
C LEU A 11 -1.30 -15.57 9.61
N HIS A 12 -0.77 -15.60 10.84
CA HIS A 12 -0.97 -14.49 11.77
C HIS A 12 -0.34 -13.21 11.23
N LEU A 13 0.93 -13.26 10.82
CA LEU A 13 1.67 -12.08 10.38
C LEU A 13 0.99 -11.36 9.22
N LEU A 14 0.53 -12.12 8.22
CA LEU A 14 0.04 -11.58 6.96
C LEU A 14 -1.48 -11.36 6.95
N LEU A 15 -2.27 -12.16 7.66
CA LEU A 15 -3.74 -12.09 7.61
C LEU A 15 -4.37 -11.72 8.96
N ASP A 16 -4.05 -12.44 10.04
CA ASP A 16 -4.85 -12.34 11.27
C ASP A 16 -4.40 -11.23 12.22
N CYS A 17 -3.17 -10.72 12.08
CA CYS A 17 -2.62 -9.72 12.99
C CYS A 17 -3.43 -8.41 12.89
N PRO A 18 -4.11 -7.96 13.96
CA PRO A 18 -4.89 -6.72 13.95
C PRO A 18 -4.08 -5.49 13.58
N PHE A 19 -2.79 -5.46 13.95
CA PHE A 19 -1.90 -4.36 13.56
C PHE A 19 -1.64 -4.36 12.06
N THR A 20 -1.33 -5.52 11.46
CA THR A 20 -1.17 -5.67 10.01
C THR A 20 -2.46 -5.30 9.28
N GLN A 21 -3.61 -5.80 9.75
CA GLN A 21 -4.92 -5.47 9.19
C GLN A 21 -5.21 -3.98 9.24
N ALA A 22 -4.92 -3.30 10.36
CA ALA A 22 -5.12 -1.87 10.50
C ALA A 22 -4.23 -1.06 9.54
N VAL A 23 -2.97 -1.47 9.32
CA VAL A 23 -2.09 -0.84 8.31
C VAL A 23 -2.67 -1.01 6.91
N TRP A 24 -3.06 -2.23 6.54
CA TRP A 24 -3.65 -2.50 5.24
C TRP A 24 -4.99 -1.81 5.03
N HIS A 25 -5.80 -1.67 6.09
CA HIS A 25 -7.09 -0.98 6.03
C HIS A 25 -6.93 0.47 5.54
N VAL A 26 -5.91 1.20 6.03
CA VAL A 26 -5.62 2.57 5.56
C VAL A 26 -5.33 2.58 4.05
N ILE A 27 -4.50 1.65 3.58
CA ILE A 27 -4.14 1.54 2.15
C ILE A 27 -5.36 1.13 1.30
N VAL A 28 -6.18 0.20 1.77
CA VAL A 28 -7.43 -0.21 1.11
C VAL A 28 -8.40 0.96 0.99
N CYS A 29 -8.62 1.71 2.07
CA CYS A 29 -9.47 2.90 2.04
C CYS A 29 -8.96 3.94 1.03
N ALA A 30 -7.64 4.14 0.97
CA ALA A 30 -7.01 5.03 0.01
C ALA A 30 -7.21 4.58 -1.46
N MET A 31 -7.23 3.26 -1.71
CA MET A 31 -7.42 2.67 -3.03
C MET A 31 -8.89 2.26 -3.33
N SER A 32 -9.85 2.69 -2.51
CA SER A 32 -11.26 2.32 -2.67
C SER A 32 -11.85 2.73 -4.02
N ALA A 33 -11.39 3.84 -4.62
CA ALA A 33 -11.85 4.33 -5.92
C ALA A 33 -11.58 3.36 -7.09
N ILE A 34 -10.61 2.45 -6.95
CA ILE A 34 -10.32 1.40 -7.94
C ILE A 34 -10.93 0.05 -7.56
N GLY A 35 -11.59 -0.02 -6.39
CA GLY A 35 -12.19 -1.22 -5.82
C GLY A 35 -11.16 -2.25 -5.38
N PHE A 36 -10.00 -1.78 -4.93
CA PHE A 36 -8.99 -2.64 -4.32
C PHE A 36 -9.51 -3.18 -2.98
N TYR A 37 -9.23 -4.46 -2.71
CA TYR A 37 -9.44 -5.06 -1.40
C TYR A 37 -8.20 -5.83 -0.95
N TYR A 38 -8.07 -5.98 0.36
CA TYR A 38 -6.97 -6.75 0.94
C TYR A 38 -7.23 -8.27 0.78
N PRO A 39 -6.26 -9.06 0.29
CA PRO A 39 -6.35 -10.51 0.22
C PRO A 39 -6.92 -11.19 1.46
N SER A 40 -7.70 -12.25 1.22
CA SER A 40 -8.37 -13.02 2.27
C SER A 40 -7.66 -14.34 2.61
N SER A 41 -6.67 -14.73 1.79
CA SER A 41 -5.89 -15.95 1.96
C SER A 41 -4.39 -15.70 1.87
N LEU A 42 -3.60 -16.61 2.43
CA LEU A 42 -2.14 -16.55 2.39
C LEU A 42 -1.61 -16.62 0.94
N GLU A 43 -2.25 -17.45 0.12
CA GLU A 43 -1.93 -17.60 -1.30
C GLU A 43 -2.17 -16.28 -2.04
N GLU A 44 -3.30 -15.62 -1.80
CA GLU A 44 -3.61 -14.32 -2.41
C GLU A 44 -2.64 -13.22 -1.94
N CYS A 45 -2.22 -13.21 -0.67
CA CYS A 45 -1.21 -12.27 -0.17
C CYS A 45 0.13 -12.39 -0.92
N LEU A 46 0.58 -13.63 -1.17
CA LEU A 46 1.91 -13.93 -1.69
C LEU A 46 1.96 -13.95 -3.22
N PHE A 47 0.95 -14.54 -3.85
CA PHE A 47 0.94 -14.85 -5.29
C PHE A 47 -0.24 -14.23 -6.02
N GLY A 48 -1.25 -13.76 -5.29
CA GLY A 48 -2.47 -13.20 -5.87
C GLY A 48 -2.22 -11.93 -6.69
N SER A 49 -2.95 -11.82 -7.80
CA SER A 49 -3.16 -10.54 -8.46
C SER A 49 -4.30 -9.79 -7.76
N PRO A 50 -4.22 -8.45 -7.68
CA PRO A 50 -5.22 -7.69 -6.97
C PRO A 50 -6.51 -7.69 -7.79
N HIS A 51 -7.60 -7.94 -7.10
CA HIS A 51 -8.93 -7.83 -7.67
C HIS A 51 -9.32 -6.35 -7.72
N LEU A 52 -9.75 -5.91 -8.89
CA LEU A 52 -10.12 -4.53 -9.18
C LEU A 52 -11.43 -4.51 -9.94
N THR A 53 -12.16 -3.40 -9.83
CA THR A 53 -13.52 -3.26 -10.37
C THR A 53 -13.63 -3.39 -11.90
N ARG A 54 -12.54 -3.12 -12.64
CA ARG A 54 -12.56 -3.08 -14.10
C ARG A 54 -11.37 -3.82 -14.72
N PRO A 55 -11.52 -4.51 -15.87
CA PRO A 55 -10.43 -5.24 -16.50
C PRO A 55 -9.21 -4.38 -16.83
N TRP A 56 -9.41 -3.15 -17.35
CA TRP A 56 -8.31 -2.26 -17.69
C TRP A 56 -7.52 -1.78 -16.45
N LEU A 57 -8.17 -1.70 -15.28
CA LEU A 57 -7.48 -1.37 -14.02
C LEU A 57 -6.49 -2.47 -13.64
N ARG A 58 -6.82 -3.75 -13.91
CA ARG A 58 -5.89 -4.86 -13.65
C ARG A 58 -4.61 -4.74 -14.47
N VAL A 59 -4.73 -4.31 -15.73
CA VAL A 59 -3.58 -4.06 -16.60
C VAL A 59 -2.76 -2.88 -16.08
N ALA A 60 -3.40 -1.74 -15.81
CA ALA A 60 -2.73 -0.54 -15.30
C ALA A 60 -2.07 -0.73 -13.92
N PHE A 61 -2.66 -1.57 -13.08
CA PHE A 61 -2.18 -1.80 -11.71
C PHE A 61 -1.22 -3.00 -11.60
N ALA A 62 -1.08 -3.81 -12.65
CA ALA A 62 -0.12 -4.92 -12.67
C ALA A 62 1.32 -4.51 -12.31
N PRO A 63 1.90 -3.42 -12.86
CA PRO A 63 3.24 -2.97 -12.44
C PRO A 63 3.23 -2.30 -11.06
N VAL A 64 2.09 -1.74 -10.63
CA VAL A 64 1.94 -1.07 -9.33
C VAL A 64 1.86 -2.07 -8.17
N TRP A 65 1.25 -3.23 -8.39
CA TRP A 65 0.96 -4.17 -7.30
C TRP A 65 2.20 -4.71 -6.57
N PRO A 66 3.26 -5.17 -7.26
CA PRO A 66 4.50 -5.57 -6.60
C PRO A 66 5.12 -4.45 -5.75
N ILE A 67 5.04 -3.20 -6.21
CA ILE A 67 5.54 -2.02 -5.48
C ILE A 67 4.74 -1.85 -4.18
N VAL A 68 3.41 -1.81 -4.28
CA VAL A 68 2.53 -1.65 -3.10
C VAL A 68 2.80 -2.73 -2.07
N ARG A 69 2.85 -4.00 -2.49
CA ARG A 69 3.15 -5.12 -1.60
C ARG A 69 4.51 -4.98 -0.94
N ALA A 70 5.57 -4.78 -1.73
CA ALA A 70 6.93 -4.71 -1.21
C ALA A 70 7.08 -3.58 -0.19
N CYS A 71 6.58 -2.38 -0.50
CA CYS A 71 6.68 -1.23 0.40
C CYS A 71 5.90 -1.42 1.70
N VAL A 72 4.67 -1.96 1.65
CA VAL A 72 3.87 -2.21 2.85
C VAL A 72 4.52 -3.30 3.71
N TRP A 73 4.93 -4.42 3.12
CA TRP A 73 5.55 -5.51 3.87
C TRP A 73 6.89 -5.14 4.47
N PHE A 74 7.74 -4.43 3.71
CA PHE A 74 9.01 -3.94 4.23
C PHE A 74 8.81 -2.99 5.41
N THR A 75 7.84 -2.07 5.31
CA THR A 75 7.59 -1.10 6.38
C THR A 75 7.00 -1.76 7.63
N LEU A 76 6.10 -2.74 7.46
CA LEU A 76 5.59 -3.57 8.55
C LEU A 76 6.71 -4.36 9.23
N TRP A 77 7.53 -5.07 8.45
CA TRP A 77 8.70 -5.80 8.95
C TRP A 77 9.64 -4.89 9.74
N LYS A 78 9.95 -3.71 9.19
CA LYS A 78 10.82 -2.72 9.84
C LYS A 78 10.22 -2.23 11.16
N ALA A 79 8.94 -1.86 11.18
CA ALA A 79 8.28 -1.40 12.39
C ALA A 79 8.28 -2.48 13.49
N ARG A 80 8.05 -3.74 13.11
CA ARG A 80 8.09 -4.87 14.03
C ARG A 80 9.48 -5.11 14.60
N ASN A 81 10.52 -5.03 13.77
CA ASN A 81 11.90 -5.13 14.22
C ASN A 81 12.31 -3.96 15.11
N ASP A 82 11.90 -2.74 14.78
CA ASP A 82 12.17 -1.57 15.63
C ASP A 82 11.55 -1.77 17.02
N ASN A 83 10.33 -2.32 17.12
CA ASN A 83 9.71 -2.62 18.43
C ASN A 83 10.44 -3.70 19.25
N ILE A 84 11.16 -4.63 18.61
CA ILE A 84 11.91 -5.69 19.30
C ILE A 84 13.32 -5.22 19.66
N PHE A 85 14.01 -4.59 18.71
CA PHE A 85 15.44 -4.29 18.80
C PHE A 85 15.75 -2.85 19.19
N ARG A 86 14.75 -1.96 19.21
CA ARG A 86 14.88 -0.55 19.60
C ARG A 86 13.74 -0.15 20.53
N PRO A 87 13.70 -0.70 21.77
CA PRO A 87 12.60 -0.46 22.71
C PRO A 87 12.40 1.01 23.08
N ASP A 88 13.44 1.85 22.93
CA ASP A 88 13.36 3.30 23.16
C ASP A 88 12.71 4.08 22.00
N SER A 89 12.38 3.41 20.89
CA SER A 89 11.69 4.04 19.76
C SER A 89 10.23 4.30 20.11
N PRO A 90 9.64 5.43 19.66
CA PRO A 90 8.21 5.66 19.81
C PRO A 90 7.41 4.51 19.19
N GLU A 91 6.39 4.02 19.89
CA GLU A 91 5.55 2.95 19.36
C GLU A 91 4.90 3.40 18.04
N ALA A 92 5.11 2.62 16.98
CA ALA A 92 4.55 2.91 15.68
C ALA A 92 3.03 2.64 15.68
N THR A 93 2.23 3.64 15.31
CA THR A 93 0.80 3.46 15.06
C THR A 93 0.57 2.86 13.66
N PRO A 94 -0.52 2.12 13.41
CA PRO A 94 -0.83 1.60 12.08
C PRO A 94 -0.83 2.69 11.00
N GLU A 95 -1.39 3.86 11.31
CA GLU A 95 -1.42 4.98 10.37
C GLU A 95 -0.01 5.53 10.08
N SER A 96 0.87 5.62 11.10
CA SER A 96 2.25 6.05 10.88
C SER A 96 3.04 5.10 9.97
N VAL A 97 2.81 3.79 10.11
CA VAL A 97 3.39 2.74 9.25
C VAL A 97 2.82 2.85 7.84
N ALA A 98 1.51 3.01 7.70
CA ALA A 98 0.86 3.19 6.40
C ALA A 98 1.37 4.43 5.66
N ARG A 99 1.59 5.57 6.36
CA ARG A 99 2.17 6.78 5.74
C ARG A 99 3.62 6.56 5.29
N LYS A 100 4.44 5.87 6.08
CA LYS A 100 5.82 5.52 5.70
C LYS A 100 5.84 4.61 4.46
N ALA A 101 4.96 3.61 4.41
CA ALA A 101 4.80 2.74 3.26
C ALA A 101 4.31 3.53 2.02
N ALA A 102 3.30 4.39 2.20
CA ALA A 102 2.75 5.22 1.13
C ALA A 102 3.79 6.18 0.54
N PHE A 103 4.66 6.77 1.38
CA PHE A 103 5.78 7.58 0.91
C PHE A 103 6.73 6.79 0.00
N ALA A 104 7.12 5.58 0.39
CA ALA A 104 7.95 4.71 -0.45
C ALA A 104 7.23 4.34 -1.76
N ILE A 105 5.93 4.01 -1.68
CA ILE A 105 5.09 3.74 -2.87
C ILE A 105 5.09 4.95 -3.80
N LYS A 106 4.84 6.16 -3.29
CA LYS A 106 4.78 7.41 -4.07
C LYS A 106 6.08 7.64 -4.86
N ILE A 107 7.23 7.41 -4.25
CA ILE A 107 8.54 7.53 -4.93
C ILE A 107 8.64 6.54 -6.10
N HIS A 108 8.29 5.28 -5.88
CA HIS A 108 8.33 4.26 -6.93
C HIS A 108 7.30 4.53 -8.04
N LEU A 109 6.11 5.00 -7.70
CA LEU A 109 5.10 5.40 -8.67
C LEU A 109 5.55 6.59 -9.51
N GLN A 110 6.24 7.56 -8.90
CA GLN A 110 6.83 8.67 -9.62
C GLN A 110 7.86 8.19 -10.65
N HIS A 111 8.77 7.29 -10.27
CA HIS A 111 9.71 6.71 -11.24
C HIS A 111 8.98 5.93 -12.34
N LEU A 112 8.00 5.10 -11.99
CA LEU A 112 7.24 4.30 -12.94
C LEU A 112 6.52 5.18 -13.99
N VAL A 113 5.93 6.30 -13.57
CA VAL A 113 5.28 7.25 -14.49
C VAL A 113 6.31 7.99 -15.36
N LEU A 114 7.49 8.32 -14.82
CA LEU A 114 8.54 9.03 -15.56
C LEU A 114 9.29 8.14 -16.54
N GLU A 115 9.36 6.83 -16.29
CA GLU A 115 9.98 5.85 -17.18
C GLU A 115 9.17 5.65 -18.46
N ASP A 116 7.85 5.63 -18.37
CA ASP A 116 6.95 5.59 -19.52
C ASP A 116 5.84 6.65 -19.43
N PRO A 117 6.16 7.93 -19.74
CA PRO A 117 5.18 9.00 -19.74
C PRO A 117 4.10 8.80 -20.83
N GLY A 118 4.30 7.84 -21.73
CA GLY A 118 3.39 7.48 -22.80
C GLY A 118 2.31 6.49 -22.40
N ASP A 119 2.31 5.92 -21.18
CA ASP A 119 1.23 5.03 -20.72
C ASP A 119 0.04 5.83 -20.13
N PRO A 120 -1.04 6.06 -20.90
CA PRO A 120 -2.21 6.78 -20.40
C PRO A 120 -2.95 5.99 -19.31
N SER A 121 -2.73 4.67 -19.22
CA SER A 121 -3.42 3.81 -18.26
C SER A 121 -2.92 4.05 -16.84
N LEU A 122 -1.60 4.18 -16.68
CA LEU A 122 -0.98 4.50 -15.39
C LEU A 122 -1.33 5.91 -14.92
N VAL A 123 -1.26 6.91 -15.82
CA VAL A 123 -1.69 8.28 -15.50
C VAL A 123 -3.17 8.30 -15.09
N ARG A 124 -4.04 7.64 -15.86
CA ARG A 124 -5.47 7.54 -15.54
C ARG A 124 -5.72 6.84 -14.20
N LEU A 125 -4.95 5.81 -13.88
CA LEU A 125 -4.99 5.14 -12.58
C LEU A 125 -4.64 6.11 -11.44
N MET A 126 -3.56 6.89 -11.59
CA MET A 126 -3.17 7.91 -10.60
C MET A 126 -4.25 8.97 -10.40
N LEU A 127 -4.88 9.43 -11.49
CA LEU A 127 -6.00 10.38 -11.43
C LEU A 127 -7.28 9.80 -10.80
N LEU A 128 -7.47 8.48 -10.83
CA LEU A 128 -8.55 7.85 -10.07
C LEU A 128 -8.23 7.78 -8.58
N LEU A 129 -6.99 7.44 -8.23
CA LEU A 129 -6.53 7.41 -6.84
C LEU A 129 -6.59 8.81 -6.20
N SER A 130 -6.26 9.86 -6.94
CA SER A 130 -6.27 11.25 -6.43
C SER A 130 -7.66 11.76 -6.01
N ARG A 131 -8.75 11.06 -6.39
CA ARG A 131 -10.10 11.37 -5.92
C ARG A 131 -10.29 11.11 -4.43
N ASN A 132 -9.49 10.21 -3.85
CA ASN A 132 -9.43 10.02 -2.41
C ASN A 132 -8.43 11.01 -1.81
N GLN A 133 -8.86 11.82 -0.85
CA GLN A 133 -8.04 12.87 -0.24
C GLN A 133 -6.74 12.31 0.36
N TRP A 134 -6.81 11.18 1.07
CA TRP A 134 -5.64 10.56 1.69
C TRP A 134 -4.67 10.05 0.63
N ALA A 135 -5.16 9.37 -0.40
CA ALA A 135 -4.33 8.89 -1.51
C ALA A 135 -3.68 10.04 -2.28
N ARG A 136 -4.41 11.12 -2.53
CA ARG A 136 -3.86 12.33 -3.18
C ARG A 136 -2.68 12.91 -2.40
N SER A 137 -2.77 12.96 -1.08
CA SER A 137 -1.71 13.51 -0.23
C SER A 137 -0.53 12.57 -0.02
N ASN A 138 -0.75 11.25 -0.03
CA ASN A 138 0.26 10.28 0.45
C ASN A 138 0.77 9.30 -0.63
N LEU A 139 -0.01 8.98 -1.66
CA LEU A 139 0.30 7.95 -2.66
C LEU A 139 0.55 8.52 -4.06
N VAL A 140 -0.18 9.57 -4.45
CA VAL A 140 -0.12 10.12 -5.80
C VAL A 140 1.10 11.07 -5.92
N PRO A 141 1.93 10.94 -6.98
CA PRO A 141 3.00 11.88 -7.25
C PRO A 141 2.49 13.32 -7.41
N GLU A 142 3.22 14.31 -6.88
CA GLU A 142 2.76 15.71 -6.78
C GLU A 142 2.42 16.32 -8.14
N PHE A 143 3.23 16.06 -9.17
CA PHE A 143 3.00 16.59 -10.51
C PHE A 143 1.69 16.11 -11.14
N LEU A 144 1.10 15.01 -10.65
CA LEU A 144 -0.23 14.52 -11.06
C LEU A 144 -1.33 14.97 -10.08
N ALA A 145 -1.00 15.21 -8.82
CA ALA A 145 -1.96 15.64 -7.81
C ALA A 145 -2.55 17.04 -8.12
N HIS A 146 -1.78 17.91 -8.78
CA HIS A 146 -2.20 19.27 -9.17
C HIS A 146 -2.99 19.35 -10.48
N GLN A 147 -3.10 18.25 -11.25
CA GLN A 147 -3.88 18.21 -12.49
C GLN A 147 -5.38 17.99 -12.27
N VAL A 148 -5.83 17.91 -11.00
CA VAL A 148 -7.19 17.52 -10.61
C VAL A 148 -8.03 18.74 -10.19
N ASP A 149 -7.42 19.92 -10.02
CA ASP A 149 -8.16 21.16 -9.79
C ASP A 149 -8.40 21.89 -11.14
N PRO A 150 -9.65 22.31 -11.41
CA PRO A 150 -10.05 22.94 -12.68
C PRO A 150 -9.45 24.35 -12.89
#